data_AF-A0A3N1ULF4-F1
#
_entry.id   AF-A0A3N1ULF4-F1
#
_cell.length_a   1.000
_cell.length_b   1.000
_cell.length_c   1.000
_cell.angle_alpha   90.00
_cell.angle_beta   90.00
_cell.angle_gamma   90.00
#
_symmetry.space_group_name_H-M   'P 1'
#
loop_
_entity.id
_entity.type
_entity.pdbx_description
1 polymer ?
#
loop_
_entity_poly.entity_id
_entity_poly.type
_entity_poly.pdbx_seq_one_letter_code
_entity_poly.pdbx_strand_id
1 'polypeptide(L)'
;MARDWRPNVREMSVISRLDQAKELQRVRALQLLRHHVDDLSGRIAMKLIENKLVETTSKNELEEQIHRCLSSLLTSEEFEVQYQVANIRDLVPRPHFVSLFVTAYIIEKLIDHRCIVDIYGTDEEIYRCVNAQVTRLIPLQ
;
A
#
# COMPACT_ATOMS: atom_id res chain seq x y z
N MET A 1 22.90 29.62 13.01
CA MET A 1 24.10 28.96 12.44
C MET A 1 23.67 27.64 11.84
N ALA A 2 23.43 27.60 10.53
CA ALA A 2 23.18 26.34 9.83
C ALA A 2 24.46 25.52 9.91
N ARG A 3 24.40 24.33 10.53
CA ARG A 3 25.48 23.37 10.46
C ARG A 3 25.58 22.94 9.00
N ASP A 4 26.67 23.35 8.34
CA ASP A 4 27.03 22.93 6.98
C ASP A 4 27.12 21.39 6.97
N TRP A 5 26.00 20.73 6.64
CA TRP A 5 25.97 19.27 6.48
C TRP A 5 26.64 18.95 5.16
N ARG A 6 27.94 18.67 5.21
CA ARG A 6 28.73 18.17 4.08
C ARG A 6 28.92 16.67 4.27
N PRO A 7 28.06 15.82 3.67
CA PRO A 7 28.21 14.38 3.81
C PRO A 7 29.56 13.95 3.23
N ASN A 8 30.26 13.06 3.94
CA ASN A 8 31.53 12.51 3.48
C ASN A 8 31.31 11.71 2.17
N VAL A 9 32.30 11.59 1.29
CA VAL A 9 32.18 10.86 0.00
C VAL A 9 31.68 9.42 0.20
N ARG A 10 32.08 8.80 1.31
CA ARG A 10 31.59 7.47 1.71
C ARG A 10 30.09 7.48 2.06
N GLU A 11 29.62 8.48 2.80
CA GLU A 11 28.21 8.64 3.18
C GLU A 11 27.35 8.92 1.95
N MET A 12 27.80 9.79 1.04
CA MET A 12 27.11 10.03 -0.25
C MET A 12 26.97 8.75 -1.08
N SER A 13 28.00 7.90 -1.11
CA SER A 13 27.95 6.62 -1.84
C SER A 13 27.02 5.59 -1.20
N VAL A 14 26.83 5.66 0.12
CA VAL A 14 25.91 4.77 0.85
C VAL A 14 24.47 5.24 0.64
N ILE A 15 24.22 6.55 0.75
CA ILE A 15 22.91 7.16 0.51
C ILE A 15 22.45 6.87 -0.92
N SER A 16 23.29 7.11 -1.92
CA SER A 16 22.91 6.88 -3.32
C SER A 16 22.58 5.41 -3.62
N ARG A 17 23.30 4.45 -3.01
CA ARG A 17 22.99 3.02 -3.15
C ARG A 17 21.67 2.66 -2.46
N LEU A 18 21.39 3.23 -1.30
CA LEU A 18 20.13 3.04 -0.58
C LEU A 18 18.94 3.55 -1.40
N ASP A 19 19.06 4.73 -2.00
CA ASP A 19 18.01 5.32 -2.83
C ASP A 19 17.78 4.50 -4.09
N GLN A 20 18.86 4.07 -4.76
CA GLN A 20 18.77 3.14 -5.90
C GLN A 20 18.11 1.82 -5.52
N ALA A 21 18.46 1.24 -4.38
CA ALA A 21 17.86 -0.01 -3.92
C ALA A 21 16.35 0.13 -3.66
N LYS A 22 15.92 1.23 -3.02
CA LYS A 22 14.50 1.53 -2.80
C LYS A 22 13.74 1.70 -4.11
N GLU A 23 14.32 2.42 -5.06
CA GLU A 23 13.67 2.63 -6.35
C GLU A 23 13.55 1.31 -7.13
N LEU A 24 14.59 0.49 -7.12
CA LEU A 24 14.54 -0.86 -7.72
C LEU A 24 13.47 -1.74 -7.07
N GLN A 25 13.34 -1.71 -5.74
CA GLN A 25 12.27 -2.42 -5.03
C GLN A 25 10.89 -1.92 -5.47
N ARG A 26 10.70 -0.61 -5.58
CA ARG A 26 9.44 0.00 -6.02
C ARG A 26 9.08 -0.43 -7.45
N VAL A 27 10.00 -0.30 -8.40
CA VAL A 27 9.79 -0.69 -9.80
C VAL A 27 9.42 -2.16 -9.92
N ARG A 28 10.14 -3.05 -9.23
CA ARG A 28 9.84 -4.49 -9.23
C ARG A 28 8.48 -4.79 -8.63
N ALA A 29 8.14 -4.15 -7.51
CA ALA A 29 6.84 -4.32 -6.88
C ALA A 29 5.69 -3.88 -7.81
N LEU A 30 5.84 -2.77 -8.53
CA LEU A 30 4.86 -2.31 -9.52
C LEU A 30 4.76 -3.27 -10.72
N GLN A 31 5.87 -3.85 -11.17
CA GLN A 31 5.86 -4.87 -12.23
C GLN A 31 5.10 -6.12 -11.78
N LEU A 32 5.40 -6.65 -10.59
CA LEU A 32 4.69 -7.80 -10.04
C LEU A 32 3.21 -7.50 -9.81
N LEU A 33 2.89 -6.30 -9.29
CA LEU A 33 1.52 -5.85 -9.12
C LEU A 33 0.75 -5.87 -10.43
N ARG A 34 1.35 -5.40 -11.53
CA ARG A 34 0.72 -5.42 -12.86
C ARG A 34 0.35 -6.83 -13.32
N HIS A 35 1.15 -7.84 -12.98
CA HIS A 35 0.86 -9.23 -13.33
C HIS A 35 -0.18 -9.90 -12.44
N HIS A 36 -0.41 -9.37 -11.24
CA HIS A 36 -1.22 -10.00 -10.21
C HIS A 36 -2.38 -9.14 -9.72
N VAL A 37 -2.72 -8.05 -10.42
CA VAL A 37 -3.71 -7.07 -9.95
C VAL A 37 -5.08 -7.72 -9.70
N ASP A 38 -5.54 -8.58 -10.61
CA ASP A 38 -6.84 -9.25 -10.53
C ASP A 38 -6.90 -10.25 -9.37
N ASP A 39 -5.88 -11.11 -9.24
CA ASP A 39 -5.79 -12.09 -8.16
C ASP A 39 -5.63 -11.39 -6.80
N LEU A 40 -4.85 -10.32 -6.74
CA LEU A 40 -4.63 -9.56 -5.52
C LEU A 40 -5.90 -8.84 -5.06
N SER A 41 -6.66 -8.21 -5.95
CA SER A 41 -7.91 -7.54 -5.59
C SER A 41 -8.93 -8.52 -4.99
N GLY A 42 -9.14 -9.67 -5.63
CA GLY A 42 -10.06 -10.69 -5.14
C GLY A 42 -9.64 -11.27 -3.79
N ARG A 43 -8.34 -11.53 -3.60
CA ARG A 43 -7.81 -12.03 -2.32
C ARG A 43 -7.96 -11.02 -1.19
N ILE A 44 -7.67 -9.74 -1.44
CA ILE A 44 -7.81 -8.69 -0.43
C ILE A 44 -9.29 -8.56 -0.05
N ALA A 45 -10.20 -8.42 -1.02
CA ALA A 45 -11.63 -8.29 -0.77
C ALA A 45 -12.17 -9.47 0.05
N MET A 46 -11.83 -10.70 -0.33
CA MET A 46 -12.23 -11.90 0.38
C MET A 46 -11.71 -11.91 1.82
N LYS A 47 -10.45 -11.55 2.05
CA LYS A 47 -9.83 -11.58 3.38
C LYS A 47 -10.34 -10.49 4.32
N LEU A 48 -10.67 -9.32 3.79
CA LEU A 48 -11.28 -8.24 4.59
C LEU A 48 -12.65 -8.67 5.12
N ILE A 49 -13.46 -9.35 4.30
CA ILE A 49 -14.77 -9.87 4.72
C ILE A 49 -14.61 -11.04 5.69
N GLU A 50 -13.75 -12.02 5.38
CA GLU A 50 -13.54 -13.20 6.24
C GLU A 50 -13.07 -12.85 7.65
N ASN A 51 -12.20 -11.86 7.77
CA ASN A 51 -11.70 -11.37 9.06
C ASN A 51 -12.66 -10.39 9.74
N LYS A 52 -13.84 -10.13 9.15
CA LYS A 52 -14.84 -9.17 9.63
C LYS A 52 -14.30 -7.75 9.81
N LEU A 53 -13.34 -7.36 8.97
CA LEU A 53 -12.78 -6.01 8.95
C LEU A 53 -13.60 -5.07 8.06
N VAL A 54 -14.33 -5.62 7.09
CA VAL A 54 -15.22 -4.84 6.22
C VAL A 54 -16.56 -5.55 6.13
N GLU A 55 -17.63 -4.83 6.40
CA GLU A 55 -19.00 -5.27 6.12
C GLU A 55 -19.50 -4.56 4.86
N THR A 56 -19.97 -5.33 3.90
CA THR A 56 -20.38 -4.82 2.58
C THR A 56 -21.67 -5.47 2.11
N THR A 57 -22.45 -4.73 1.34
CA THR A 57 -23.66 -5.21 0.67
C THR A 57 -23.33 -6.03 -0.58
N SER A 58 -22.14 -5.87 -1.16
CA SER A 58 -21.73 -6.52 -2.41
C SER A 58 -20.22 -6.79 -2.45
N LYS A 59 -19.85 -8.06 -2.33
CA LYS A 59 -18.45 -8.51 -2.48
C LYS A 59 -17.86 -8.10 -3.84
N ASN A 60 -18.62 -8.23 -4.92
CA ASN A 60 -18.14 -7.94 -6.27
C ASN A 60 -17.78 -6.46 -6.43
N GLU A 61 -18.59 -5.57 -5.83
CA GLU A 61 -18.34 -4.13 -5.89
C GLU A 61 -17.15 -3.73 -5.01
N LEU A 62 -16.98 -4.36 -3.84
CA LEU A 62 -15.78 -4.20 -3.01
C LEU A 62 -14.50 -4.63 -3.76
N GLU A 63 -14.54 -5.78 -4.42
CA GLU A 63 -13.44 -6.29 -5.23
C GLU A 63 -13.10 -5.34 -6.37
N GLU A 64 -14.11 -4.80 -7.05
CA GLU A 64 -13.92 -3.80 -8.11
C GLU A 64 -13.29 -2.51 -7.58
N GLN A 65 -13.70 -2.02 -6.41
CA GLN A 65 -13.09 -0.83 -5.79
C GLN A 65 -11.62 -1.06 -5.46
N ILE A 66 -11.28 -2.22 -4.89
CA ILE A 66 -9.88 -2.58 -4.59
C ILE A 66 -9.09 -2.71 -5.89
N HIS A 67 -9.66 -3.33 -6.93
CA HIS A 67 -9.03 -3.42 -8.24
C HIS A 67 -8.75 -2.03 -8.83
N ARG A 68 -9.73 -1.11 -8.78
CA ARG A 68 -9.55 0.28 -9.22
C ARG A 68 -8.46 1.00 -8.43
N CYS A 69 -8.40 0.80 -7.11
CA CYS A 69 -7.35 1.33 -6.26
C CYS A 69 -5.95 0.83 -6.70
N LEU A 70 -5.79 -0.47 -6.89
CA LEU A 70 -4.52 -1.06 -7.33
C LEU A 70 -4.13 -0.61 -8.74
N SER A 71 -5.10 -0.49 -9.65
CA SER A 71 -4.89 0.02 -11.00
C SER A 71 -4.48 1.50 -10.98
N SER A 72 -5.07 2.32 -10.10
CA SER A 72 -4.64 3.70 -9.88
C SER A 72 -3.19 3.77 -9.42
N LEU A 73 -2.77 2.89 -8.50
CA LEU A 73 -1.39 2.83 -8.02
C LEU A 73 -0.37 2.57 -9.15
N LEU A 74 -0.75 1.81 -10.19
CA LEU A 74 0.12 1.52 -11.33
C LEU A 74 0.35 2.74 -12.24
N THR A 75 -0.56 3.72 -12.19
CA THR A 75 -0.49 4.96 -12.98
C THR A 75 -0.11 6.18 -12.16
N SER A 76 -0.14 6.08 -10.83
CA SER A 76 0.15 7.20 -9.92
C SER A 76 1.62 7.56 -9.86
N GLU A 77 1.87 8.87 -9.75
CA GLU A 77 3.21 9.41 -9.52
C GLU A 77 3.66 9.17 -8.09
N GLU A 78 4.98 9.22 -7.84
CA GLU A 78 5.52 8.99 -6.50
C GLU A 78 4.94 9.98 -5.47
N PHE A 79 4.81 11.25 -5.85
CA PHE A 79 4.25 12.28 -4.98
C PHE A 79 2.79 11.98 -4.58
N GLU A 80 1.96 11.53 -5.53
CA GLU A 80 0.57 11.16 -5.25
C GLU A 80 0.47 10.00 -4.26
N VAL A 81 1.32 8.97 -4.46
CA VAL A 81 1.39 7.82 -3.55
C VAL A 81 1.81 8.28 -2.15
N GLN A 82 2.83 9.12 -2.04
CA GLN A 82 3.30 9.66 -0.77
C GLN A 82 2.24 10.53 -0.08
N TYR A 83 1.51 11.35 -0.85
CA TYR A 83 0.44 12.19 -0.33
C TYR A 83 -0.71 11.33 0.24
N GLN A 84 -1.13 10.30 -0.49
CA GLN A 84 -2.21 9.41 -0.05
C GLN A 84 -1.86 8.64 1.23
N VAL A 85 -0.60 8.19 1.40
CA VAL A 85 -0.21 7.44 2.60
C VAL A 85 0.25 8.33 3.76
N ALA A 86 0.22 9.66 3.61
CA ALA A 86 0.85 10.59 4.54
C ALA A 86 0.34 10.42 5.98
N ASN A 87 -0.96 10.17 6.17
CA ASN A 87 -1.59 10.03 7.47
C ASN A 87 -1.21 8.75 8.22
N ILE A 88 -0.86 7.69 7.48
CA ILE A 88 -0.56 6.36 8.03
C ILE A 88 0.87 5.89 7.75
N ARG A 89 1.76 6.79 7.31
CA ARG A 89 3.13 6.44 6.90
C ARG A 89 3.96 5.80 8.01
N ASP A 90 3.65 6.15 9.27
CA ASP A 90 4.35 5.71 10.47
C ASP A 90 3.60 4.56 11.19
N LEU A 91 2.60 3.96 10.52
CA LEU A 91 1.76 2.90 11.08
C LEU A 91 2.56 1.65 11.48
N VAL A 92 3.59 1.30 10.70
CA VAL A 92 4.51 0.19 11.01
C VAL A 92 5.96 0.56 10.69
N PRO A 93 6.98 -0.02 11.36
CA PRO A 93 8.38 0.40 11.20
C PRO A 93 8.99 0.17 9.80
N ARG A 94 8.47 -0.79 9.03
CA ARG A 94 8.95 -1.12 7.67
C ARG A 94 7.76 -1.48 6.79
N PRO A 95 7.01 -0.48 6.33
CA PRO A 95 5.81 -0.74 5.57
C PRO A 95 6.10 -1.16 4.13
N HIS A 96 5.39 -2.17 3.63
CA HIS A 96 5.22 -2.34 2.19
C HIS A 96 4.38 -1.19 1.61
N PHE A 97 4.91 -0.45 0.63
CA PHE A 97 4.22 0.74 0.10
C PHE A 97 2.87 0.42 -0.55
N VAL A 98 2.77 -0.68 -1.33
CA VAL A 98 1.49 -1.16 -1.89
C VAL A 98 0.46 -1.40 -0.78
N SER A 99 0.83 -2.09 0.30
CA SER A 99 -0.06 -2.35 1.42
C SER A 99 -0.49 -1.08 2.14
N LEU A 100 0.43 -0.13 2.36
CA LEU A 100 0.06 1.18 2.91
C LEU A 100 -0.91 1.91 1.99
N PHE A 101 -0.64 1.96 0.69
CA PHE A 101 -1.48 2.67 -0.26
C PHE A 101 -2.93 2.14 -0.26
N VAL A 102 -3.08 0.81 -0.27
CA VAL A 102 -4.39 0.16 -0.19
C VAL A 102 -5.03 0.40 1.17
N THR A 103 -4.28 0.34 2.26
CA THR A 103 -4.80 0.60 3.62
C THR A 103 -5.32 2.03 3.75
N ALA A 104 -4.57 3.02 3.26
CA ALA A 104 -5.00 4.42 3.23
C ALA A 104 -6.29 4.57 2.41
N TYR A 105 -6.38 3.92 1.26
CA TYR A 105 -7.60 3.93 0.45
C TYR A 105 -8.80 3.34 1.20
N ILE A 106 -8.62 2.21 1.90
CA ILE A 106 -9.69 1.57 2.67
C ILE A 106 -10.22 2.51 3.75
N ILE A 107 -9.31 3.13 4.51
CA ILE A 107 -9.68 3.96 5.66
C ILE A 107 -10.26 5.32 5.22
N GLU A 108 -9.71 5.92 4.17
CA GLU A 108 -10.05 7.31 3.79
C GLU A 108 -11.07 7.44 2.67
N LYS A 109 -11.22 6.44 1.80
CA LYS A 109 -12.06 6.52 0.59
C LYS A 109 -13.13 5.46 0.54
N LEU A 110 -12.77 4.22 0.90
CA LEU A 110 -13.70 3.11 0.81
C LEU A 110 -14.82 3.23 1.84
N ILE A 111 -14.55 3.80 3.02
CA ILE A 111 -15.56 4.01 4.08
C ILE A 111 -16.78 4.81 3.61
N ASP A 112 -16.60 5.75 2.68
CA ASP A 112 -17.69 6.58 2.13
C ASP A 112 -18.39 5.92 0.92
N HIS A 113 -17.94 4.74 0.47
CA HIS A 113 -18.49 4.09 -0.70
C HIS A 113 -19.81 3.40 -0.39
N ARG A 114 -20.83 3.59 -1.25
CA ARG A 114 -22.20 3.08 -1.05
C ARG A 114 -22.34 1.57 -0.79
N CYS A 115 -21.36 0.77 -1.21
CA CYS A 115 -21.39 -0.68 -1.02
C CYS A 115 -20.87 -1.10 0.36
N ILE A 116 -20.27 -0.18 1.11
CA ILE A 116 -19.76 -0.42 2.45
C ILE A 116 -20.85 -0.11 3.45
N VAL A 117 -21.08 -1.07 4.33
CA VAL A 117 -21.96 -0.90 5.49
C VAL A 117 -21.15 -0.30 6.63
N ASP A 118 -19.99 -0.89 6.91
CA ASP A 118 -19.08 -0.43 7.97
C ASP A 118 -17.66 -1.00 7.78
N ILE A 119 -16.68 -0.38 8.44
CA ILE A 119 -15.28 -0.83 8.50
C ILE A 119 -14.87 -0.98 9.96
N TYR A 120 -14.34 -2.15 10.31
CA TYR A 120 -13.99 -2.55 11.66
C TYR A 120 -12.50 -2.82 11.82
N GLY A 121 -12.06 -2.80 13.08
CA GLY A 121 -10.67 -3.05 13.46
C GLY A 121 -9.83 -1.79 13.49
N THR A 122 -8.57 -1.96 13.88
CA THR A 122 -7.58 -0.88 13.87
C THR A 122 -6.91 -0.76 12.50
N ASP A 123 -6.37 0.42 12.20
CA ASP A 123 -5.57 0.66 10.98
C ASP A 123 -4.46 -0.39 10.82
N GLU A 124 -3.85 -0.82 11.93
CA GLU A 124 -2.81 -1.83 11.93
C GLU A 124 -3.36 -3.24 11.59
N GLU A 125 -4.55 -3.60 12.04
CA GLU A 125 -5.20 -4.86 11.70
C GLU A 125 -5.58 -4.92 10.22
N ILE A 126 -6.13 -3.82 9.68
CA ILE A 126 -6.43 -3.67 8.25
C ILE A 126 -5.13 -3.81 7.46
N TYR A 127 -4.08 -3.08 7.87
CA TYR A 127 -2.76 -3.16 7.25
C TYR A 127 -2.21 -4.59 7.24
N ARG A 128 -2.22 -5.28 8.39
CA ARG A 128 -1.70 -6.66 8.50
C ARG A 128 -2.48 -7.62 7.60
N CYS A 129 -3.81 -7.46 7.50
CA CYS A 129 -4.66 -8.26 6.63
C CYS A 129 -4.27 -8.08 5.15
N VAL A 130 -4.15 -6.83 4.70
CA VAL A 130 -3.74 -6.49 3.33
C VAL A 130 -2.32 -6.97 3.06
N ASN A 131 -1.37 -6.67 3.95
CA ASN A 131 0.04 -7.02 3.81
C ASN A 131 0.26 -8.54 3.73
N ALA A 132 -0.54 -9.34 4.43
CA ALA A 132 -0.49 -10.79 4.34
C ALA A 132 -0.85 -11.32 2.93
N GLN A 133 -1.69 -10.61 2.16
CA GLN A 133 -1.97 -10.97 0.77
C GLN A 133 -0.93 -10.40 -0.19
N VAL A 134 -0.52 -9.15 0.01
CA VAL A 134 0.50 -8.49 -0.82
C VAL A 134 1.82 -9.25 -0.78
N THR A 135 2.33 -9.58 0.40
CA THR A 135 3.65 -10.22 0.56
C THR A 135 3.75 -11.60 -0.12
N ARG A 136 2.61 -12.27 -0.34
CA ARG A 136 2.57 -13.57 -1.04
C ARG A 136 2.86 -13.45 -2.54
N LEU A 137 2.50 -12.32 -3.15
CA LEU A 137 2.61 -12.07 -4.59
C LEU A 137 3.73 -11.06 -4.90
N ILE A 138 4.01 -10.17 -3.94
CA ILE A 138 4.95 -9.07 -4.03
C ILE A 138 5.81 -9.07 -2.75
N PRO A 139 6.86 -9.91 -2.68
CA PRO A 139 7.72 -9.97 -1.51
C PRO A 139 8.63 -8.75 -1.43
N LEU A 140 8.82 -8.23 -0.21
CA LEU A 140 9.92 -7.29 0.09
C LEU A 140 11.22 -8.09 0.15
N GLN A 141 12.18 -7.75 -0.72
CA GLN A 141 13.54 -8.32 -0.72
C GLN A 141 14.52 -7.36 -0.05
#